data_AF-A0A7T8KE37-F1
#
_entry.id   AF-A0A7T8KE37-F1
#
_cell.length_a   1.000
_cell.length_b   1.000
_cell.length_c   1.000
_cell.angle_alpha   90.00
_cell.angle_beta   90.00
_cell.angle_gamma   90.00
#
_symmetry.space_group_name_H-M   'P 1'
#
loop_
_entity.id
_entity.type
_entity.pdbx_description
1 polymer ?
#
loop_
_entity_poly.entity_id
_entity_poly.type
_entity_poly.pdbx_seq_one_letter_code
_entity_poly.pdbx_strand_id
1 'polypeptide(L)'
;MRSRSAISGIIFIRNDCKEFIFCRSKCHKNFKKKKNPRKAKWTKAFRKAVGKELAVDPSFEFERRRNEPVKYDRALWDKTITAMKRVEEIKNKRQAKYIYDRMRKAQKIQDQKDIKEVQRI
;
A
#
# COMPACT_ATOMS: atom_id res chain seq x y z
N MET A 1 -2.12 -4.95 -10.98
CA MET A 1 -0.99 -4.98 -11.96
C MET A 1 -0.18 -3.69 -11.83
N ARG A 2 0.91 -3.67 -11.06
CA ARG A 2 1.88 -2.57 -11.24
C ARG A 2 2.66 -2.90 -12.49
N SER A 3 2.27 -2.24 -13.60
CA SER A 3 3.14 -2.11 -14.75
C SER A 3 4.54 -1.77 -14.24
N ARG A 4 5.55 -2.54 -14.66
CA ARG A 4 6.93 -2.06 -14.64
C ARG A 4 6.97 -0.92 -15.65
N SER A 5 6.43 0.24 -15.28
CA SER A 5 6.67 1.49 -16.00
C SER A 5 8.19 1.61 -16.10
N ALA A 6 8.69 1.77 -17.33
CA ALA A 6 10.12 1.89 -17.64
C ALA A 6 10.87 2.65 -16.52
N ILE A 7 11.96 2.03 -16.05
CA ILE A 7 12.57 2.26 -14.73
C ILE A 7 13.07 3.70 -14.61
N SER A 8 12.20 4.60 -14.13
CA SER A 8 12.60 5.91 -13.62
C SER A 8 12.94 5.73 -12.14
N GLY A 9 14.20 5.41 -11.85
CA GLY A 9 14.65 5.13 -10.49
C GLY A 9 16.16 4.88 -10.38
N ILE A 10 16.62 4.65 -9.15
CA ILE A 10 18.01 4.29 -8.84
C ILE A 10 18.00 2.87 -8.27
N ILE A 11 18.88 2.01 -8.78
CA ILE A 11 19.11 0.67 -8.26
C ILE A 11 20.44 0.70 -7.49
N PHE A 12 20.43 0.21 -6.25
CA PHE A 12 21.63 0.04 -5.43
C PHE A 12 21.81 -1.44 -5.13
N ILE A 13 22.93 -2.00 -5.55
CA ILE A 13 23.32 -3.38 -5.27
C ILE A 13 24.28 -3.34 -4.09
N ARG A 14 23.95 -4.04 -3.01
CA ARG A 14 24.82 -4.19 -1.84
C ARG A 14 25.74 -5.40 -2.03
N ASN A 15 26.86 -5.42 -1.31
CA ASN A 15 27.86 -6.50 -1.36
C ASN A 15 27.30 -7.92 -1.09
N ASP A 16 26.15 -8.05 -0.41
CA ASP A 16 25.47 -9.34 -0.20
C ASP A 16 24.51 -9.71 -1.34
N CYS A 17 24.75 -9.19 -2.55
CA CYS A 17 23.93 -9.35 -3.75
C CYS A 17 22.46 -8.93 -3.58
N LYS A 18 22.14 -8.08 -2.59
CA LYS A 18 20.78 -7.57 -2.41
C LYS A 18 20.55 -6.30 -3.21
N GLU A 19 19.52 -6.35 -4.03
CA GLU A 19 19.06 -5.25 -4.86
C GLU A 19 18.05 -4.37 -4.11
N PHE A 20 18.29 -3.07 -4.10
CA PHE A 20 17.36 -2.07 -3.59
C PHE A 20 16.94 -1.13 -4.72
N ILE A 21 15.65 -1.15 -5.06
CA ILE A 21 15.08 -0.30 -6.11
C ILE A 21 14.39 0.90 -5.47
N PHE A 22 14.82 2.11 -5.83
CA PHE A 22 14.25 3.36 -5.33
C PHE A 22 13.53 4.13 -6.44
N CYS A 23 12.31 4.59 -6.14
CA CYS A 23 11.51 5.38 -7.09
C CYS A 23 12.06 6.79 -7.34
N ARG A 24 12.75 7.41 -6.37
CA ARG A 24 13.24 8.81 -6.45
C ARG A 24 14.48 9.02 -5.58
N SER A 25 15.25 10.08 -5.86
CA SER A 25 16.45 10.46 -5.10
C SER A 25 16.20 10.68 -3.60
N LYS A 26 15.02 11.18 -3.21
CA LYS A 26 14.59 11.31 -1.80
C LYS A 26 14.66 9.98 -1.05
N CYS A 27 14.16 8.90 -1.66
CA CYS A 27 14.14 7.57 -1.05
C CYS A 27 15.56 7.02 -0.89
N HIS A 28 16.38 7.19 -1.93
CA HIS A 28 17.79 6.77 -1.92
C HIS A 28 18.62 7.55 -0.87
N LYS A 29 18.48 8.88 -0.78
CA LYS A 29 19.15 9.70 0.26
C LYS A 29 18.74 9.30 1.67
N ASN A 30 17.45 9.02 1.91
CA ASN A 30 16.97 8.56 3.21
C ASN A 30 17.52 7.17 3.57
N PHE A 31 17.65 6.28 2.60
CA PHE A 31 18.29 4.97 2.78
C PHE A 31 19.77 5.12 3.15
N LYS A 32 20.53 5.96 2.43
CA LYS A 32 21.93 6.27 2.77
C LYS A 32 22.07 6.86 4.17
N LYS A 33 21.12 7.70 4.60
CA LYS A 33 21.03 8.24 5.97
C LYS A 33 20.50 7.23 7.01
N LYS A 34 20.38 5.94 6.66
CA LYS A 34 19.90 4.84 7.52
C LYS A 34 18.55 5.14 8.20
N LYS A 35 17.68 5.92 7.56
CA LYS A 35 16.35 6.25 8.12
C LYS A 35 15.42 5.05 7.99
N ASN A 36 14.80 4.65 9.10
CA ASN A 36 13.86 3.52 9.11
C ASN A 36 12.52 3.92 8.44
N PRO A 37 12.10 3.25 7.35
CA PRO A 37 10.83 3.56 6.69
C PRO A 37 9.62 3.35 7.61
N ARG A 38 9.69 2.43 8.59
CA ARG A 38 8.62 2.22 9.58
C ARG A 38 8.43 3.37 10.57
N LYS A 39 9.35 4.35 10.60
CA LYS A 39 9.21 5.59 11.39
C LYS A 39 8.85 6.80 10.51
N ALA A 40 8.97 6.70 9.19
CA ALA A 40 8.68 7.77 8.26
C ALA A 40 7.18 7.81 7.90
N LYS A 41 6.45 8.78 8.47
CA LYS A 41 4.98 8.90 8.43
C LYS A 41 4.33 8.81 7.04
N TRP A 42 5.03 9.27 6.00
CA TRP A 42 4.53 9.31 4.62
C TRP A 42 4.65 7.97 3.87
N THR A 43 5.42 7.02 4.38
CA THR A 43 5.66 5.74 3.69
C THR A 43 4.50 4.78 3.88
N LYS A 44 4.30 3.88 2.91
CA LYS A 44 3.34 2.78 3.02
C LYS A 44 3.70 1.79 4.14
N ALA A 45 4.99 1.59 4.41
CA ALA A 45 5.45 0.74 5.50
C ALA A 45 4.98 1.26 6.87
N PHE A 46 5.16 2.56 7.15
CA PHE A 46 4.62 3.19 8.35
C PHE A 46 3.09 3.07 8.42
N ARG A 47 2.41 3.41 7.32
CA ARG A 47 0.94 3.45 7.28
C ARG A 47 0.32 2.07 7.55
N LYS A 48 0.91 0.98 7.03
CA LYS A 48 0.48 -0.39 7.33
C LYS A 48 0.78 -0.78 8.79
N ALA A 49 1.99 -0.48 9.28
CA ALA A 49 2.39 -0.85 10.64
C ALA A 49 1.53 -0.19 11.74
N VAL A 50 1.07 1.05 11.51
CA VAL A 50 0.26 1.82 12.47
C VAL A 50 -1.25 1.64 12.23
N GLY A 51 -1.67 0.78 11.30
CA GLY A 51 -3.09 0.56 11.01
C GLY A 51 -3.80 1.74 10.34
N LYS A 52 -3.08 2.55 9.55
CA LYS A 52 -3.70 3.60 8.72
C LYS A 52 -4.24 3.07 7.39
N GLU A 53 -3.82 1.88 6.98
CA GLU A 53 -4.26 1.19 5.77
C GLU A 53 -4.55 -0.28 6.07
N LEU A 54 -5.45 -0.88 5.29
CA LEU A 54 -5.77 -2.30 5.36
C LEU A 54 -4.50 -3.12 5.04
N ALA A 55 -4.05 -3.92 6.01
CA ALA A 55 -2.82 -4.71 5.91
C ALA A 55 -3.08 -6.18 5.55
N VAL A 56 -4.16 -6.76 6.08
CA VAL A 56 -4.54 -8.18 5.91
C VAL A 56 -5.88 -8.23 5.17
N ASP A 57 -5.85 -8.73 3.93
CA ASP A 57 -7.06 -8.94 3.12
C ASP A 57 -6.78 -10.02 2.05
N PRO A 58 -7.72 -10.95 1.77
CA PRO A 58 -7.55 -11.99 0.76
C PRO A 58 -7.27 -11.45 -0.65
N SER A 59 -7.74 -10.25 -1.00
CA SER A 59 -7.46 -9.64 -2.31
C SER A 59 -5.97 -9.41 -2.56
N PHE A 60 -5.15 -9.30 -1.50
CA PHE A 60 -3.70 -9.13 -1.64
C PHE A 60 -2.98 -10.42 -2.02
N GLU A 61 -3.57 -11.60 -1.82
CA GLU A 61 -2.96 -12.89 -2.16
C GLU A 61 -2.82 -13.09 -3.67
N PHE A 62 -3.69 -12.43 -4.46
CA PHE A 62 -3.63 -12.45 -5.93
C PHE A 62 -2.36 -11.78 -6.48
N GLU A 63 -1.71 -10.89 -5.72
CA GLU A 63 -0.47 -10.20 -6.12
C GLU A 63 0.81 -11.02 -5.81
N ARG A 64 0.67 -12.28 -5.38
CA ARG A 64 1.83 -13.13 -5.05
C ARG A 64 2.77 -13.32 -6.25
N ARG A 65 4.08 -13.34 -5.98
CA ARG A 65 5.10 -13.70 -6.97
C ARG A 65 4.98 -15.19 -7.30
N ARG A 66 4.79 -15.53 -8.56
CA ARG A 66 4.81 -16.91 -9.05
C ARG A 66 6.24 -17.26 -9.46
N ASN A 67 6.77 -18.36 -8.93
CA ASN A 67 8.12 -18.83 -9.26
C ASN A 67 8.11 -19.82 -10.43
N GLU A 68 6.97 -20.42 -10.73
CA GLU A 68 6.77 -21.37 -11.83
C GLU A 68 5.94 -20.72 -12.95
N PRO A 69 6.40 -20.79 -14.21
CA PRO A 69 5.63 -20.34 -15.35
C PRO A 69 4.53 -21.36 -15.70
N VAL A 70 3.41 -20.87 -16.22
CA VAL A 70 2.34 -21.71 -16.76
C VAL A 70 2.36 -21.58 -18.27
N LYS A 71 2.15 -22.69 -19.00
CA LYS A 71 2.03 -22.67 -20.45
C LYS A 71 0.88 -21.73 -20.85
N TYR A 72 1.11 -20.94 -21.90
CA TYR A 72 0.09 -20.02 -22.38
C TYR A 72 -1.17 -20.76 -22.82
N ASP A 73 -2.30 -20.34 -22.29
CA ASP A 73 -3.65 -20.72 -22.70
C ASP A 73 -4.49 -19.44 -22.79
N ARG A 74 -5.09 -19.22 -23.97
CA ARG A 74 -5.90 -18.03 -24.25
C ARG A 74 -7.13 -17.94 -23.34
N ALA A 75 -7.83 -19.06 -23.13
CA ALA A 75 -9.05 -19.09 -22.32
C ALA A 75 -8.73 -18.76 -20.85
N LEU A 76 -7.60 -19.26 -20.34
CA LEU A 76 -7.09 -18.93 -19.01
C LEU A 76 -6.72 -17.45 -18.91
N TRP A 77 -6.06 -16.89 -19.93
CA TRP A 77 -5.62 -15.50 -19.94
C TRP A 77 -6.80 -14.52 -19.93
N ASP A 78 -7.81 -14.76 -20.76
CA ASP A 78 -9.01 -13.91 -20.86
C ASP A 78 -9.81 -13.91 -19.54
N LYS A 79 -9.96 -15.09 -18.92
CA LYS A 79 -10.55 -15.24 -17.58
C LYS A 79 -9.74 -14.47 -16.53
N THR A 80 -8.41 -14.56 -16.61
CA THR A 80 -7.51 -13.89 -15.65
C THR A 80 -7.62 -12.37 -15.76
N ILE A 81 -7.60 -11.79 -16.96
CA ILE A 81 -7.74 -10.33 -17.15
C ILE A 81 -9.06 -9.83 -16.55
N THR A 82 -10.16 -10.56 -16.80
CA THR A 82 -11.49 -10.21 -16.28
C THR A 82 -11.52 -10.30 -14.76
N ALA A 83 -10.99 -11.39 -14.18
CA ALA A 83 -10.88 -11.56 -12.73
C ALA A 83 -10.03 -10.46 -12.07
N MET A 84 -8.94 -10.05 -12.70
CA MET A 84 -8.05 -9.00 -12.18
C MET A 84 -8.75 -7.65 -12.04
N LYS A 85 -9.56 -7.25 -13.02
CA LYS A 85 -10.39 -6.02 -12.93
C LYS A 85 -11.32 -6.09 -11.72
N ARG A 86 -12.01 -7.22 -11.57
CA ARG A 86 -12.95 -7.44 -10.46
C ARG A 86 -12.27 -7.42 -9.09
N VAL A 87 -11.09 -8.03 -8.97
CA VAL A 87 -10.31 -8.03 -7.73
C VAL A 87 -9.85 -6.62 -7.36
N GLU A 88 -9.43 -5.80 -8.33
CA GLU A 88 -9.03 -4.40 -8.08
C GLU A 88 -10.21 -3.55 -7.57
N GLU A 89 -11.41 -3.71 -8.12
CA GLU A 89 -12.62 -3.05 -7.63
C GLU A 89 -12.93 -3.41 -6.17
N ILE A 90 -12.90 -4.71 -5.84
CA ILE A 90 -13.18 -5.20 -4.49
C ILE A 90 -12.14 -4.65 -3.51
N LYS A 91 -10.86 -4.70 -3.88
CA LYS A 91 -9.75 -4.16 -3.08
C LYS A 91 -9.94 -2.67 -2.81
N ASN A 92 -10.27 -1.87 -3.83
CA ASN A 92 -10.51 -0.44 -3.67
C ASN A 92 -11.70 -0.14 -2.76
N LYS A 93 -12.81 -0.87 -2.92
CA LYS A 93 -13.99 -0.74 -2.06
C LYS A 93 -13.67 -1.05 -0.59
N ARG A 94 -12.93 -2.13 -0.32
CA ARG A 94 -12.53 -2.52 1.04
C ARG A 94 -11.56 -1.52 1.67
N GLN A 95 -10.58 -1.03 0.89
CA GLN A 95 -9.66 0.00 1.35
C GLN A 95 -10.36 1.32 1.66
N ALA A 96 -11.30 1.75 0.80
CA ALA A 96 -12.10 2.94 1.02
C ALA A 96 -12.96 2.82 2.29
N LYS A 97 -13.63 1.68 2.48
CA LYS A 97 -14.40 1.39 3.70
C LYS A 97 -13.53 1.46 4.96
N TYR A 98 -12.34 0.84 4.95
CA TYR A 98 -11.41 0.89 6.08
C TYR A 98 -11.00 2.33 6.44
N ILE A 99 -10.75 3.17 5.43
CA ILE A 99 -10.40 4.58 5.65
C ILE A 99 -11.61 5.33 6.20
N TYR A 100 -12.80 5.11 5.63
CA TYR A 100 -14.05 5.74 6.07
C TYR A 100 -14.37 5.42 7.54
N ASP A 101 -14.34 4.14 7.91
CA ASP A 101 -14.60 3.70 9.29
C ASP A 101 -13.60 4.30 10.28
N ARG A 102 -12.35 4.49 9.85
CA ARG A 102 -11.32 5.17 10.65
C ARG A 102 -11.64 6.66 10.83
N MET A 103 -12.05 7.36 9.77
CA MET A 103 -12.39 8.79 9.85
C MET A 103 -13.65 9.02 10.68
N ARG A 104 -14.66 8.13 10.58
CA ARG A 104 -15.88 8.20 11.39
C ARG A 104 -15.61 8.17 12.89
N LYS A 105 -14.59 7.41 13.34
CA LYS A 105 -14.16 7.41 14.75
C LYS A 105 -13.56 8.75 15.18
N ALA A 106 -12.79 9.38 14.28
CA ALA A 106 -12.20 10.69 14.55
C ALA A 106 -13.28 11.79 14.65
N GLN A 107 -14.32 11.73 13.82
CA GLN A 107 -15.44 12.66 13.85
C GLN A 107 -16.16 12.65 15.21
N LYS A 108 -16.49 11.47 15.75
CA LYS A 108 -17.13 11.37 17.08
C LYS A 108 -16.32 12.03 18.20
N ILE A 109 -14.99 11.95 18.14
CA ILE A 109 -14.10 12.59 19.11
C ILE A 109 -14.14 14.11 18.95
N GLN A 110 -14.27 14.61 17.72
CA GLN A 110 -14.42 16.03 17.45
C GLN A 110 -15.75 16.54 18.00
N ASP A 111 -16.86 15.88 17.68
CA ASP A 111 -18.19 16.26 18.16
C ASP A 111 -18.24 16.36 19.70
N GLN A 112 -17.59 15.43 20.41
CA GLN A 112 -17.47 15.47 21.87
C GLN A 112 -16.65 16.64 22.41
N LYS A 113 -15.61 17.05 21.68
CA LYS A 113 -14.80 18.22 22.05
C LYS A 113 -15.60 19.50 21.84
N ASP A 114 -16.32 19.59 20.73
CA ASP A 114 -17.14 20.75 20.39
C ASP A 114 -18.25 20.96 21.44
N ILE A 115 -18.94 19.88 21.85
CA ILE A 115 -19.93 19.93 22.95
C ILE A 115 -19.28 20.42 24.26
N LYS A 116 -18.09 19.91 24.61
CA LYS A 116 -17.38 20.28 25.83
C LYS A 116 -16.90 21.74 25.81
N GLU A 117 -16.59 22.27 24.63
CA GLU A 117 -16.19 23.66 24.45
C GLU A 117 -17.38 24.60 24.66
N VAL A 118 -18.54 24.28 24.09
CA VAL A 118 -19.79 25.04 24.32
C VAL A 118 -20.19 25.02 25.80
N GLN A 119 -20.09 23.87 26.49
CA GLN A 119 -20.45 23.75 27.90
C GLN A 119 -19.50 24.50 28.88
N ARG A 120 -18.34 24.96 28.42
CA ARG A 120 -17.40 25.74 29.25
C ARG A 120 -17.69 27.25 29.23
N ILE A 121 -18.49 27.71 28.27
CA ILE A 121 -18.96 29.08 28.17
C ILE A 121 -20.18 29.22 29.07
#